data_AF-A0A964NB05-F1
#
_entry.id   AF-A0A964NB05-F1
#
_cell.length_a   1.000
_cell.length_b   1.000
_cell.length_c   1.000
_cell.angle_alpha   90.00
_cell.angle_beta   90.00
_cell.angle_gamma   90.00
#
_symmetry.space_group_name_H-M   'P 1'
#
loop_
_entity.id
_entity.type
_entity.pdbx_description
1 polymer ?
#
loop_
_entity_poly.entity_id
_entity_poly.type
_entity_poly.pdbx_seq_one_letter_code
_entity_poly.pdbx_strand_id
1 'polypeptide(L)'
;MLGKVRVLAVMDNERSKLMLDSSTTVELGFPTVKSNSTRGIDVPTGVPSATLAYLEAVLKKAMENPEHIPWLPPASFCPSSNWST
;
A
#
# COMPACT_ATOMS: atom_id res chain seq x y z
N MET A 1 8.56 -24.66 -2.21
CA MET A 1 8.72 -24.42 -3.67
C MET A 1 9.29 -23.03 -3.86
N LEU A 2 10.61 -22.90 -3.97
CA LEU A 2 11.29 -21.63 -4.22
C LEU A 2 11.60 -21.53 -5.72
N GLY A 3 11.26 -20.40 -6.36
CA GLY A 3 11.72 -20.10 -7.73
C GLY A 3 10.74 -20.35 -8.89
N LYS A 4 9.42 -20.44 -8.65
CA LYS A 4 8.44 -20.58 -9.76
C LYS A 4 8.20 -19.30 -10.56
N VAL A 5 8.58 -18.14 -10.02
CA VAL A 5 8.35 -16.83 -10.62
C VAL A 5 9.63 -16.04 -10.56
N ARG A 6 10.00 -15.42 -11.68
CA ARG A 6 11.12 -14.47 -11.77
C ARG A 6 10.56 -13.05 -11.60
N VAL A 7 10.98 -12.36 -10.55
CA VAL A 7 10.67 -10.94 -10.35
C VAL A 7 11.50 -10.12 -11.35
N LEU A 8 10.85 -9.27 -12.14
CA LEU A 8 11.53 -8.47 -13.17
C LEU A 8 11.75 -7.03 -12.73
N ALA A 9 10.73 -6.40 -12.16
CA ALA A 9 10.80 -5.04 -11.67
C ALA A 9 9.72 -4.76 -10.62
N VAL A 10 9.98 -3.76 -9.77
CA VAL A 10 8.99 -3.13 -8.88
C VAL A 10 8.43 -1.89 -9.57
N MET A 11 7.11 -1.79 -9.68
CA MET A 11 6.42 -0.66 -10.35
C MET A 11 6.17 0.51 -9.39
N ASP A 12 7.22 0.95 -8.71
CA ASP A 12 7.21 2.06 -7.77
C ASP A 12 8.47 2.93 -7.96
N ASN A 13 8.53 4.09 -7.31
CA ASN A 13 9.70 4.97 -7.37
C ASN A 13 10.87 4.44 -6.55
N GLU A 14 10.57 3.69 -5.48
CA GLU A 14 11.55 3.15 -4.54
C GLU A 14 11.60 1.61 -4.60
N ARG A 15 12.74 1.03 -4.23
CA ARG A 15 12.88 -0.43 -4.15
C ARG A 15 12.09 -0.98 -2.97
N SER A 16 11.43 -2.12 -3.19
CA SER A 16 10.73 -2.83 -2.12
C SER A 16 11.72 -3.48 -1.14
N LYS A 17 11.49 -3.31 0.17
CA LYS A 17 12.27 -3.98 1.23
C LYS A 17 12.07 -5.50 1.21
N LEU A 18 10.99 -5.99 0.58
CA LEU A 18 10.68 -7.42 0.44
C LEU A 18 11.37 -8.06 -0.76
N MET A 19 11.77 -7.25 -1.75
CA MET A 19 12.31 -7.71 -3.04
C MET A 19 13.52 -6.87 -3.43
N LEU A 20 14.59 -6.96 -2.63
CA LEU A 20 15.80 -6.13 -2.78
C LEU A 20 16.54 -6.37 -4.10
N ASP A 21 16.44 -7.58 -4.65
CA ASP A 21 17.15 -8.00 -5.87
C ASP A 21 16.54 -7.43 -7.16
N SER A 22 15.32 -6.87 -7.10
CA SER A 22 14.64 -6.32 -8.27
C SER A 22 14.82 -4.81 -8.42
N SER A 23 15.09 -4.36 -9.65
CA SER A 23 15.11 -2.94 -10.02
C SER A 23 13.71 -2.33 -10.05
N THR A 24 13.64 -1.00 -9.97
CA THR A 24 12.37 -0.28 -10.18
C THR A 24 12.12 -0.01 -11.66
N THR A 25 10.87 0.25 -12.05
CA THR A 25 10.54 0.72 -13.41
C THR A 25 11.24 2.04 -13.75
N VAL A 26 11.46 2.90 -12.75
CA VAL A 26 12.21 4.15 -12.90
C VAL A 26 13.68 3.89 -13.26
N GLU A 27 14.36 2.98 -12.55
CA GLU A 27 15.75 2.58 -12.84
C GLU A 27 15.90 1.97 -14.24
N LEU A 28 14.84 1.32 -14.74
CA LEU A 28 14.81 0.71 -16.07
C LEU A 28 14.46 1.69 -17.20
N GLY A 29 14.27 2.99 -16.91
CA GLY A 29 13.97 4.01 -17.89
C GLY A 29 12.48 4.23 -18.19
N PHE A 30 11.59 3.69 -17.35
CA PHE A 30 10.13 3.83 -17.47
C PHE A 30 9.54 4.65 -16.29
N PRO A 31 9.85 5.95 -16.17
CA PRO A 31 9.49 6.76 -14.99
C PRO A 31 7.98 6.98 -14.80
N THR A 32 7.18 6.79 -15.87
CA THR A 32 5.72 6.95 -15.84
C THR A 32 4.98 5.65 -15.50
N VAL A 33 5.65 4.51 -15.52
CA VAL A 33 5.04 3.20 -15.25
C VAL A 33 5.02 2.97 -13.74
N LYS A 34 3.92 3.37 -13.11
CA LYS A 34 3.64 3.17 -11.67
C LYS A 34 2.37 2.37 -11.51
N SER A 35 2.38 1.39 -10.62
CA SER A 35 1.21 0.58 -10.32
C SER A 35 1.15 0.28 -8.83
N ASN A 36 0.52 1.20 -8.10
CA ASN A 36 0.37 1.10 -6.66
C ASN A 36 -1.01 0.52 -6.36
N SER A 37 -1.03 -0.60 -5.64
CA SER A 37 -2.25 -1.32 -5.30
C SER A 37 -2.83 -0.75 -4.00
N THR A 38 -3.59 0.34 -4.08
CA THR A 38 -4.33 0.88 -2.94
C THR A 38 -5.57 0.02 -2.63
N ARG A 39 -5.99 0.04 -1.36
CA ARG A 39 -7.21 -0.62 -0.89
C ARG A 39 -8.01 0.41 -0.10
N GLY A 40 -9.28 0.54 -0.44
CA GLY A 40 -10.25 1.37 0.27
C GLY A 40 -11.28 0.51 0.99
N ILE A 41 -12.06 1.15 1.86
CA ILE A 41 -13.23 0.56 2.50
C ILE A 41 -14.43 1.38 2.05
N ASP A 42 -15.36 0.71 1.37
CA ASP A 42 -16.59 1.33 0.89
C ASP A 42 -17.77 0.90 1.77
N VAL A 43 -18.73 1.80 1.94
CA VAL A 43 -19.97 1.56 2.70
C VAL A 43 -21.20 1.86 1.84
N PRO A 44 -22.35 1.23 2.10
CA PRO A 44 -23.57 1.48 1.35
C PRO A 44 -24.03 2.94 1.40
N THR A 45 -24.76 3.38 0.37
CA THR A 45 -25.43 4.70 0.36
C THR A 45 -26.46 4.81 1.49
N GLY A 46 -26.52 5.96 2.15
CA GLY A 46 -27.51 6.27 3.19
C GLY A 46 -27.02 6.05 4.63
N VAL A 47 -25.75 5.66 4.83
CA VAL A 47 -25.15 5.57 6.16
C VAL A 47 -25.09 6.97 6.81
N PRO A 48 -25.57 7.14 8.06
CA PRO A 48 -25.51 8.42 8.76
C PRO A 48 -24.07 8.93 8.92
N SER A 49 -23.88 10.25 8.83
CA SER A 49 -22.56 10.90 8.93
C SER A 49 -21.83 10.58 10.24
N ALA A 50 -22.56 10.46 11.35
CA ALA A 50 -21.99 10.08 12.64
C ALA A 50 -21.37 8.67 12.61
N THR A 51 -21.98 7.73 11.89
CA THR A 51 -21.46 6.37 11.72
C THR A 51 -20.22 6.36 10.84
N LEU A 52 -20.19 7.18 9.78
CA LEU A 52 -19.01 7.34 8.92
C LEU A 52 -17.81 7.88 9.71
N ALA A 53 -18.01 8.95 10.48
CA ALA A 53 -16.97 9.54 11.31
C ALA A 53 -16.43 8.56 12.36
N TYR A 54 -17.34 7.76 12.95
CA TYR A 54 -16.94 6.71 13.89
C TYR A 54 -16.10 5.62 13.21
N LEU A 55 -16.53 5.13 12.04
CA LEU A 55 -15.80 4.12 11.27
C LEU A 55 -14.41 4.60 10.87
N GLU A 56 -14.29 5.82 10.35
CA GLU A 56 -13.01 6.42 9.99
C GLU A 56 -12.06 6.47 11.20
N ALA A 57 -12.54 6.94 12.35
CA ALA A 57 -11.74 7.05 13.57
C ALA A 57 -11.25 5.68 14.07
N VAL A 58 -12.12 4.67 14.07
CA VAL A 58 -11.77 3.32 14.51
C VAL A 58 -10.79 2.67 13.55
N LEU A 59 -10.99 2.80 12.24
CA LEU A 59 -10.11 2.24 11.22
C LEU A 59 -8.72 2.89 11.27
N LYS A 60 -8.66 4.21 11.43
CA LYS A 60 -7.38 4.92 11.63
C LYS A 60 -6.64 4.39 12.86
N LYS A 61 -7.34 4.27 13.99
CA LYS A 61 -6.76 3.73 15.23
C LYS A 61 -6.27 2.28 15.06
N ALA A 62 -6.99 1.46 14.30
CA ALA A 62 -6.58 0.08 14.02
C ALA A 62 -5.32 0.02 13.14
N MET A 63 -5.22 0.89 12.13
CA MET A 63 -4.04 0.98 11.27
C MET A 63 -2.79 1.45 12.02
N GLU A 64 -2.96 2.32 13.01
CA GLU A 64 -1.88 2.85 13.86
C GLU A 64 -1.55 1.94 15.06
N ASN A 65 -2.24 0.80 15.24
CA ASN A 65 -2.03 -0.08 16.37
C ASN A 65 -0.63 -0.74 16.31
N PRO A 66 0.22 -0.60 17.36
CA PRO A 66 1.57 -1.16 17.39
C PRO A 66 1.61 -2.70 17.33
N GLU A 67 0.54 -3.40 17.68
CA GLU A 67 0.44 -4.86 17.52
C GLU A 67 0.13 -5.26 16.07
N HIS A 68 -0.53 -4.38 15.31
CA HIS A 68 -0.92 -4.62 13.92
C HIS A 68 0.21 -4.27 12.93
N ILE A 69 0.98 -3.22 13.23
CA ILE A 69 2.08 -2.73 12.36
C ILE A 69 3.12 -3.81 12.01
N PRO A 70 3.58 -4.69 12.93
CA PRO A 70 4.55 -5.74 12.61
C PRO A 70 4.02 -6.81 11.64
N TRP A 71 2.70 -7.01 11.60
CA TRP A 71 2.06 -7.96 10.68
C TRP A 71 1.88 -7.40 9.28
N LEU A 72 1.91 -6.08 9.13
CA LEU A 72 1.92 -5.46 7.82
C LEU A 72 3.28 -5.70 7.18
N PRO A 73 3.35 -6.31 5.98
CA PRO A 73 4.62 -6.48 5.30
C PRO A 73 5.31 -5.11 5.17
N PRO A 74 6.64 -5.02 5.38
CA PRO A 74 7.41 -3.77 5.33
C PRO A 74 7.42 -3.17 3.92
N ALA A 75 6.31 -2.54 3.51
CA ALA A 75 6.03 -1.81 2.26
C ALA A 75 4.51 -1.63 2.03
N SER A 76 3.67 -2.35 2.77
CA SER A 76 2.22 -2.44 2.49
C SER A 76 1.44 -1.21 2.91
N PHE A 77 1.98 -0.45 3.86
CA PHE A 77 1.36 0.77 4.34
C PHE A 77 2.13 1.96 3.82
N CYS A 78 1.63 2.54 2.73
CA CYS A 78 2.02 3.86 2.29
C CYS A 78 0.91 4.83 2.74
N PRO A 79 1.18 5.73 3.70
CA PRO A 79 0.20 6.73 4.12
C PRO A 79 -0.28 7.55 2.93
N SER A 80 -1.55 7.95 2.93
CA SER A 80 -2.17 8.71 1.83
C SER A 80 -1.46 10.03 1.48
N SER A 81 -0.64 10.55 2.39
CA SER A 81 0.21 11.72 2.17
C SER A 81 1.31 11.53 1.14
N ASN A 82 1.63 10.28 0.77
CA ASN A 82 2.66 9.95 -0.21
C ASN A 82 2.08 9.58 -1.58
N TRP A 83 0.78 9.78 -1.81
CA TRP A 83 0.14 9.61 -3.12
C TRP A 83 0.57 10.76 -4.04
N SER A 84 1.67 10.57 -4.77
CA SER A 84 1.98 11.43 -5.92
C SER A 84 1.04 11.02 -7.05
N THR A 85 0.09 11.89 -7.38
CA THR A 85 -0.68 11.82 -8.63
C THR A 85 0.26 11.96 -9.82
#